data_AF-A0A959K3I4-F1
#
_entry.id   AF-A0A959K3I4-F1
#
_cell.length_a   1.000
_cell.length_b   1.000
_cell.length_c   1.000
_cell.angle_alpha   90.00
_cell.angle_beta   90.00
_cell.angle_gamma   90.00
#
_symmetry.space_group_name_H-M   'P 1'
#
loop_
_entity.id
_entity.type
_entity.pdbx_description
1 polymer ?
#
loop_
_entity_poly.entity_id
_entity_poly.type
_entity_poly.pdbx_seq_one_letter_code
_entity_poly.pdbx_strand_id
1 'polypeptide(L)'
;HPMQRSLYAKKGNSEFIEYLQSIYPDAYIIPEGGHHSLAQKGVGELVGEVRLQVPVRIDYWCCAYGTGSTALGILQELNNEEKLLAFLVLKGFNLGKTEDELVRGRNTEGDRLRLVEAHLGGYGKKSPELEKFILSFLKDFRILLDPVYTGKMFFQLFSEIRNGNIPEGSTILAVHSGGLQGIEGYNYRYGSKLPLWKESYL
;
A
#
# COMPACT_ATOMS: atom_id res chain seq x y z
N HIS A 1 24.69 -7.45 2.36
CA HIS A 1 25.72 -6.54 1.80
C HIS A 1 25.10 -5.19 1.48
N PRO A 2 25.67 -4.06 1.93
CA PRO A 2 25.22 -2.73 1.52
C PRO A 2 25.47 -2.52 0.03
N MET A 3 24.59 -1.78 -0.65
CA MET A 3 24.60 -1.57 -2.09
C MET A 3 24.55 -0.08 -2.45
N GLN A 4 25.28 0.33 -3.49
CA GLN A 4 25.19 1.69 -4.01
C GLN A 4 23.83 1.94 -4.67
N ARG A 5 23.29 3.17 -4.53
CA ARG A 5 21.99 3.56 -5.10
C ARG A 5 21.91 3.40 -6.62
N SER A 6 23.00 3.67 -7.33
CA SER A 6 23.10 3.51 -8.79
C SER A 6 22.91 2.05 -9.22
N LEU A 7 23.44 1.11 -8.44
CA LEU A 7 23.29 -0.31 -8.66
C LEU A 7 21.88 -0.78 -8.25
N TYR A 8 21.37 -0.29 -7.12
CA TYR A 8 19.99 -0.55 -6.69
C TYR A 8 18.94 -0.10 -7.71
N ALA A 9 19.20 1.00 -8.45
CA ALA A 9 18.30 1.45 -9.50
C ALA A 9 18.09 0.40 -10.62
N LYS A 10 19.01 -0.57 -10.76
CA LYS A 10 18.92 -1.68 -11.71
C LYS A 10 18.22 -2.93 -11.16
N LYS A 11 17.62 -2.88 -9.96
CA LYS A 11 16.96 -4.01 -9.27
C LYS A 11 15.92 -4.78 -10.10
N GLY A 12 15.32 -4.18 -11.13
CA GLY A 12 14.36 -4.85 -12.02
C GLY A 12 14.97 -5.40 -13.31
N ASN A 13 16.27 -5.21 -13.55
CA ASN A 13 16.94 -5.67 -14.76
C ASN A 13 17.41 -7.14 -14.59
N SER A 14 17.09 -8.00 -15.56
CA SER A 14 17.45 -9.43 -15.54
C SER A 14 18.95 -9.68 -15.42
N GLU A 15 19.78 -8.93 -16.14
CA GLU A 15 21.25 -9.03 -16.06
C GLU A 15 21.76 -8.74 -14.65
N PHE A 16 21.10 -7.81 -13.95
CA PHE A 16 21.47 -7.47 -12.59
C PHE A 16 21.08 -8.56 -11.59
N ILE A 17 19.92 -9.20 -11.80
CA ILE A 17 19.49 -10.37 -11.01
C ILE A 17 20.43 -11.56 -11.25
N GLU A 18 20.79 -11.84 -12.51
CA GLU A 18 21.77 -12.88 -12.87
C GLU A 18 23.14 -12.61 -12.22
N TYR A 19 23.59 -11.36 -12.24
CA TYR A 19 24.81 -10.95 -11.55
C TYR A 19 24.73 -11.23 -10.04
N LEU A 20 23.61 -10.90 -9.39
CA LEU A 20 23.43 -11.21 -7.95
C LEU A 20 23.45 -12.72 -7.69
N GLN A 21 22.78 -13.52 -8.51
CA GLN A 21 22.80 -14.98 -8.39
C GLN A 21 24.21 -15.57 -8.60
N SER A 22 25.03 -14.95 -9.45
CA SER A 22 26.41 -15.39 -9.66
C SER A 22 27.29 -15.21 -8.41
N ILE A 23 27.01 -14.18 -7.61
CA ILE A 23 27.74 -13.89 -6.36
C ILE A 23 27.16 -14.68 -5.18
N TYR A 24 25.85 -14.95 -5.21
CA TYR A 24 25.15 -15.72 -4.18
C TYR A 24 24.36 -16.88 -4.83
N PRO A 25 25.04 -17.98 -5.23
CA PRO A 25 24.43 -19.06 -6.01
C PRO A 25 23.22 -19.72 -5.34
N ASP A 26 23.24 -19.82 -4.02
CA ASP A 26 22.18 -20.45 -3.23
C ASP A 26 21.14 -19.44 -2.70
N ALA A 27 21.25 -18.16 -3.09
CA ALA A 27 20.30 -17.15 -2.63
C ALA A 27 18.94 -17.30 -3.32
N TYR A 28 17.89 -17.18 -2.54
CA TYR A 28 16.54 -16.93 -3.06
C TYR A 28 16.32 -15.43 -3.18
N ILE A 29 16.24 -14.92 -4.41
CA ILE A 29 16.10 -13.49 -4.67
C ILE A 29 14.62 -13.10 -4.53
N ILE A 30 14.33 -12.29 -3.51
CA ILE A 30 13.00 -11.70 -3.31
C ILE A 30 12.98 -10.31 -3.95
N PRO A 31 12.11 -10.06 -4.95
CA PRO A 31 12.00 -8.76 -5.58
C PRO A 31 11.52 -7.69 -4.60
N GLU A 32 11.79 -6.42 -4.91
CA GLU A 32 11.37 -5.29 -4.07
C GLU A 32 9.86 -5.35 -3.80
N GLY A 33 9.50 -5.14 -2.53
CA GLY A 33 8.11 -5.22 -2.08
C GLY A 33 7.49 -6.62 -2.23
N GLY A 34 8.31 -7.67 -2.36
CA GLY A 34 7.84 -9.05 -2.51
C GLY A 34 6.99 -9.27 -3.75
N HIS A 35 7.21 -8.50 -4.83
CA HIS A 35 6.40 -8.57 -6.04
C HIS A 35 6.59 -9.87 -6.82
N HIS A 36 5.80 -10.89 -6.47
CA HIS A 36 5.73 -12.17 -7.18
C HIS A 36 4.34 -12.82 -7.00
N SER A 37 4.04 -13.84 -7.83
CA SER A 37 2.75 -14.53 -7.82
C SER A 37 2.40 -15.18 -6.47
N LEU A 38 3.37 -15.77 -5.78
CA LEU A 38 3.11 -16.35 -4.44
C LEU A 38 2.72 -15.29 -3.39
N ALA A 39 3.23 -14.05 -3.49
CA ALA A 39 2.83 -12.97 -2.57
C ALA A 39 1.39 -12.53 -2.85
N GLN A 40 0.99 -12.50 -4.12
CA GLN A 40 -0.40 -12.23 -4.50
C GLN A 40 -1.33 -13.31 -3.96
N LYS A 41 -0.94 -14.59 -4.07
CA LYS A 41 -1.69 -15.72 -3.48
C LYS A 41 -1.84 -15.58 -1.97
N GLY A 42 -0.75 -15.31 -1.25
CA GLY A 42 -0.80 -15.13 0.20
C GLY A 42 -1.68 -13.95 0.63
N VAL A 43 -1.72 -12.86 -0.15
CA VAL A 43 -2.67 -11.77 0.10
C VAL A 43 -4.10 -12.16 -0.28
N GLY A 44 -4.32 -13.01 -1.28
CA GLY A 44 -5.65 -13.54 -1.57
C GLY A 44 -6.26 -14.30 -0.38
N GLU A 45 -5.43 -15.05 0.35
CA GLU A 45 -5.86 -15.76 1.57
C GLU A 45 -6.43 -14.80 2.65
N LEU A 46 -5.93 -13.56 2.73
CA LEU A 46 -6.49 -12.52 3.61
C LEU A 46 -7.95 -12.21 3.28
N VAL A 47 -8.34 -12.20 2.00
CA VAL A 47 -9.74 -11.96 1.61
C VAL A 47 -10.65 -13.08 2.12
N GLY A 48 -10.17 -14.32 2.04
CA GLY A 48 -10.85 -15.48 2.62
C GLY A 48 -10.99 -15.39 4.14
N GLU A 49 -9.92 -15.03 4.84
CA GLU A 49 -9.93 -14.86 6.30
C GLU A 49 -10.92 -13.79 6.75
N VAL A 50 -10.92 -12.63 6.09
CA VAL A 50 -11.85 -11.54 6.36
C VAL A 50 -13.30 -12.01 6.20
N ARG A 51 -13.62 -12.73 5.12
CA ARG A 51 -14.99 -13.24 4.88
C ARG A 51 -15.45 -14.21 5.98
N LEU A 52 -14.53 -14.93 6.62
CA LEU A 52 -14.84 -15.81 7.75
C LEU A 52 -15.05 -15.04 9.06
N GLN A 53 -14.29 -13.96 9.28
CA GLN A 53 -14.29 -13.20 10.54
C GLN A 53 -15.29 -12.05 10.56
N VAL A 54 -15.65 -11.53 9.38
CA VAL A 54 -16.46 -10.32 9.20
C VAL A 54 -17.70 -10.70 8.36
N PRO A 55 -18.79 -11.17 8.99
CA PRO A 55 -19.98 -11.66 8.29
C PRO A 55 -20.89 -10.52 7.82
N VAL A 56 -20.30 -9.50 7.20
CA VAL A 56 -21.02 -8.41 6.53
C VAL A 56 -20.54 -8.30 5.09
N ARG A 57 -21.45 -7.88 4.20
CA ARG A 57 -21.07 -7.56 2.83
C ARG A 57 -20.10 -6.39 2.83
N ILE A 58 -19.00 -6.52 2.09
CA ILE A 58 -18.05 -5.44 1.84
C ILE A 58 -18.32 -4.91 0.43
N ASP A 59 -18.39 -3.60 0.27
CA ASP A 59 -18.57 -2.95 -1.03
C ASP A 59 -17.23 -2.44 -1.58
N TYR A 60 -16.38 -1.89 -0.68
CA TYR A 60 -15.09 -1.31 -1.04
C TYR A 60 -13.95 -1.89 -0.20
N TRP A 61 -13.01 -2.53 -0.87
CA TRP A 61 -11.70 -2.88 -0.33
C TRP A 61 -10.73 -1.74 -0.59
N CYS A 62 -9.93 -1.37 0.41
CA CYS A 62 -8.98 -0.26 0.31
C CYS A 62 -7.58 -0.71 0.76
N CYS A 63 -6.55 -0.39 -0.03
CA CYS A 63 -5.16 -0.64 0.37
C CYS A 63 -4.21 0.44 -0.17
N ALA A 64 -3.10 0.65 0.54
CA ALA A 64 -1.98 1.43 0.01
C ALA A 64 -1.33 0.69 -1.16
N TYR A 65 -1.00 1.41 -2.23
CA TYR A 65 -0.38 0.87 -3.43
C TYR A 65 1.06 1.38 -3.56
N GLY A 66 2.00 0.48 -3.25
CA GLY A 66 3.43 0.66 -3.44
C GLY A 66 3.94 -0.10 -4.66
N THR A 67 4.20 -1.40 -4.51
CA THR A 67 4.64 -2.31 -5.59
C THR A 67 3.51 -3.16 -6.17
N GLY A 68 2.27 -2.99 -5.71
CA GLY A 68 1.06 -3.58 -6.29
C GLY A 68 0.68 -4.99 -5.84
N SER A 69 1.58 -5.78 -5.22
CA SER A 69 1.29 -7.18 -4.84
C SER A 69 0.03 -7.33 -3.99
N THR A 70 -0.14 -6.45 -2.99
CA THR A 70 -1.31 -6.46 -2.11
C THR A 70 -2.59 -6.17 -2.86
N ALA A 71 -2.60 -5.11 -3.68
CA ALA A 71 -3.77 -4.75 -4.47
C ALA A 71 -4.15 -5.87 -5.46
N LEU A 72 -3.15 -6.47 -6.13
CA LEU A 72 -3.36 -7.56 -7.06
C LEU A 72 -3.91 -8.82 -6.38
N GLY A 73 -3.37 -9.19 -5.22
CA GLY A 73 -3.87 -10.34 -4.46
C GLY A 73 -5.32 -10.15 -4.00
N ILE A 74 -5.67 -8.95 -3.52
CA ILE A 74 -7.06 -8.63 -3.17
C ILE A 74 -7.96 -8.70 -4.41
N LEU A 75 -7.57 -8.02 -5.50
CA LEU A 75 -8.38 -7.90 -6.72
C LEU A 75 -8.75 -9.26 -7.31
N GLN A 76 -7.87 -10.26 -7.21
CA GLN A 76 -8.11 -11.61 -7.71
C GLN A 76 -9.23 -12.35 -6.98
N GLU A 77 -9.49 -11.99 -5.72
CA GLU A 77 -10.47 -12.67 -4.87
C GLU A 77 -11.81 -11.94 -4.79
N LEU A 78 -11.90 -10.74 -5.36
CA LEU A 78 -13.12 -9.93 -5.35
C LEU A 78 -14.19 -10.50 -6.28
N ASN A 79 -15.44 -10.47 -5.83
CA ASN A 79 -16.58 -10.74 -6.70
C ASN A 79 -16.95 -9.50 -7.55
N ASN A 80 -17.99 -9.61 -8.39
CA ASN A 80 -18.39 -8.55 -9.33
C ASN A 80 -19.05 -7.34 -8.69
N GLU A 81 -19.51 -7.45 -7.44
CA GLU A 81 -20.14 -6.35 -6.71
C GLU A 81 -19.14 -5.58 -5.83
N GLU A 82 -17.96 -6.15 -5.60
CA GLU A 82 -16.89 -5.58 -4.79
C GLU A 82 -15.95 -4.72 -5.64
N LYS A 83 -15.47 -3.61 -5.05
CA LYS A 83 -14.50 -2.72 -5.68
C LYS A 83 -13.24 -2.58 -4.83
N LEU A 84 -12.09 -2.43 -5.46
CA LEU A 84 -10.80 -2.12 -4.87
C LEU A 84 -10.44 -0.66 -5.15
N LEU A 85 -10.23 0.11 -4.09
CA LEU A 85 -9.57 1.41 -4.11
C LEU A 85 -8.10 1.22 -3.70
N ALA A 86 -7.21 1.33 -4.68
CA ALA A 86 -5.76 1.23 -4.46
C ALA A 86 -5.14 2.63 -4.48
N PHE A 87 -4.57 3.04 -3.34
CA PHE A 87 -4.09 4.40 -3.13
C PHE A 87 -2.61 4.52 -3.47
N LEU A 88 -2.28 5.20 -4.57
CA LEU A 88 -0.92 5.40 -5.07
C LEU A 88 -0.13 6.33 -4.14
N VAL A 89 0.68 5.76 -3.23
CA VAL A 89 1.42 6.53 -2.20
C VAL A 89 2.83 6.92 -2.64
N LEU A 90 3.33 6.33 -3.74
CA LEU A 90 4.63 6.60 -4.35
C LEU A 90 4.48 7.52 -5.57
N LYS A 91 5.46 8.41 -5.78
CA LYS A 91 5.56 9.22 -7.01
C LYS A 91 6.22 8.40 -8.12
N GLY A 92 5.85 8.68 -9.37
CA GLY A 92 6.46 8.06 -10.54
C GLY A 92 5.64 6.91 -11.13
N PHE A 93 4.56 6.49 -10.46
CA PHE A 93 3.55 5.64 -11.08
C PHE A 93 2.87 6.41 -12.21
N ASN A 94 3.28 6.12 -13.44
CA ASN A 94 2.65 6.67 -14.61
C ASN A 94 1.58 5.68 -15.08
N LEU A 95 0.32 5.99 -14.75
CA LEU A 95 -0.88 5.26 -15.16
C LEU A 95 -0.90 4.95 -16.66
N GLY A 96 -0.24 5.78 -17.48
CA GLY A 96 -0.22 5.67 -18.94
C GLY A 96 0.96 4.91 -19.55
N LYS A 97 2.11 4.76 -18.87
CA LYS A 97 3.37 4.41 -19.58
C LYS A 97 4.22 3.26 -19.04
N THR A 98 3.95 2.65 -17.88
CA THR A 98 4.89 1.61 -17.41
C THR A 98 4.39 0.46 -16.53
N GLU A 99 3.36 0.56 -15.70
CA GLU A 99 3.19 -0.41 -14.59
C GLU A 99 1.69 -0.69 -14.39
N ASP A 100 1.10 -1.85 -14.62
CA ASP A 100 1.55 -3.24 -14.58
C ASP A 100 0.61 -4.00 -15.55
N GLU A 101 1.11 -4.63 -16.62
CA GLU A 101 0.24 -5.37 -17.56
C GLU A 101 -0.60 -6.43 -16.85
N LEU A 102 -0.12 -6.93 -15.70
CA LEU A 102 -0.86 -7.83 -14.82
C LEU A 102 -2.09 -7.17 -14.20
N VAL A 103 -2.01 -5.89 -13.80
CA VAL A 103 -3.17 -5.14 -13.31
C VAL A 103 -4.17 -4.92 -14.44
N ARG A 104 -3.70 -4.51 -15.62
CA ARG A 104 -4.59 -4.28 -16.78
C ARG A 104 -5.23 -5.58 -17.30
N GLY A 105 -4.47 -6.66 -17.35
CA GLY A 105 -4.92 -7.99 -17.79
C GLY A 105 -5.83 -8.70 -16.78
N ARG A 106 -5.83 -8.28 -15.51
CA ARG A 106 -6.75 -8.80 -14.47
C ARG A 106 -7.93 -7.88 -14.17
N ASN A 107 -7.85 -6.60 -14.56
CA ASN A 107 -8.96 -5.66 -14.50
C ASN A 107 -9.83 -5.70 -15.78
N THR A 108 -9.79 -6.81 -16.53
CA THR A 108 -10.49 -6.99 -17.82
C THR A 108 -12.01 -7.13 -17.69
N GLU A 109 -12.53 -7.28 -16.47
CA GLU A 109 -13.96 -7.52 -16.20
C GLU A 109 -14.75 -6.28 -15.75
N GLY A 110 -14.16 -5.08 -15.88
CA GLY A 110 -14.86 -3.81 -15.68
C GLY A 110 -14.72 -3.25 -14.26
N ASP A 111 -14.36 -1.97 -14.17
CA ASP A 111 -14.48 -1.00 -13.05
C ASP A 111 -14.25 -1.45 -11.58
N ARG A 112 -13.75 -2.67 -11.33
CA ARG A 112 -13.49 -3.18 -9.99
C ARG A 112 -12.28 -2.53 -9.36
N LEU A 113 -11.26 -2.18 -10.12
CA LEU A 113 -10.10 -1.46 -9.61
C LEU A 113 -10.18 0.04 -9.95
N ARG A 114 -10.10 0.88 -8.93
CA ARG A 114 -9.83 2.32 -9.07
C ARG A 114 -8.53 2.69 -8.38
N LEU A 115 -7.60 3.24 -9.16
CA LEU A 115 -6.35 3.80 -8.65
C LEU A 115 -6.60 5.25 -8.21
N VAL A 116 -6.26 5.56 -6.96
CA VAL A 116 -6.50 6.87 -6.35
C VAL A 116 -5.15 7.51 -6.01
N GLU A 117 -4.91 8.73 -6.48
CA GLU A 117 -3.66 9.44 -6.15
C GLU A 117 -3.62 9.81 -4.65
N ALA A 118 -2.59 9.35 -3.95
CA ALA A 118 -2.42 9.58 -2.52
C ALA A 118 -0.97 9.94 -2.16
N HIS A 119 -0.13 10.29 -3.12
CA HIS A 119 1.31 10.39 -2.86
C HIS A 119 1.71 11.62 -2.04
N LEU A 120 0.85 12.66 -1.96
CA LEU A 120 1.07 13.90 -1.21
C LEU A 120 2.48 14.49 -1.41
N GLY A 121 2.90 14.65 -2.67
CA GLY A 121 4.24 15.15 -2.99
C GLY A 121 5.33 14.08 -3.12
N GLY A 122 5.05 12.80 -2.84
CA GLY A 122 5.92 11.64 -3.13
C GLY A 122 6.39 10.85 -1.91
N TYR A 123 7.18 9.81 -2.14
CA TYR A 123 7.66 8.90 -1.08
C TYR A 123 8.46 9.64 -0.01
N GLY A 124 8.08 9.43 1.26
CA GLY A 124 8.74 10.02 2.42
C GLY A 124 8.72 11.54 2.49
N LYS A 125 7.90 12.26 1.71
CA LYS A 125 7.82 13.74 1.80
C LYS A 125 6.96 14.17 2.98
N LYS A 126 7.38 15.25 3.64
CA LYS A 126 6.66 15.88 4.75
C LYS A 126 5.39 16.56 4.25
N SER A 127 4.27 16.30 4.91
CA SER A 127 3.02 17.05 4.77
C SER A 127 2.47 17.34 6.19
N PRO A 128 2.44 18.61 6.61
CA PRO A 128 1.85 19.00 7.90
C PRO A 128 0.38 18.57 8.05
N GLU A 129 -0.37 18.55 6.94
CA GLU A 129 -1.77 18.11 6.90
C GLU A 129 -1.89 16.62 7.18
N LEU A 130 -1.00 15.82 6.60
CA LEU A 130 -0.92 14.38 6.88
C LEU A 130 -0.56 14.11 8.34
N GLU A 131 0.43 14.83 8.89
CA GLU A 131 0.81 14.66 10.30
C GLU A 131 -0.36 15.01 11.23
N LYS A 132 -1.05 16.13 10.96
CA LYS A 132 -2.23 16.52 11.72
C LYS A 132 -3.34 15.46 11.62
N PHE A 133 -3.56 14.91 10.42
CA PHE A 133 -4.53 13.85 10.21
C PHE A 133 -4.18 12.58 10.99
N ILE A 134 -2.92 12.14 10.96
CA ILE A 134 -2.47 10.95 11.71
C ILE A 134 -2.71 11.13 13.21
N LEU A 135 -2.41 12.32 13.75
CA LEU A 135 -2.64 12.64 15.16
C LEU A 135 -4.15 12.66 15.51
N SER A 136 -4.99 13.25 14.65
CA SER A 136 -6.45 13.20 14.87
C SER A 136 -6.99 11.78 14.75
N PHE A 137 -6.53 11.01 13.76
CA PHE A 137 -6.96 9.64 13.54
C PHE A 137 -6.60 8.75 14.73
N LEU A 138 -5.38 8.89 15.27
CA LEU A 138 -4.99 8.19 16.49
C LEU A 138 -5.87 8.57 17.68
N LYS A 139 -6.20 9.86 17.83
CA LYS A 139 -7.06 10.33 18.93
C LYS A 139 -8.47 9.73 18.83
N ASP A 140 -9.04 9.72 17.63
CA ASP A 140 -10.43 9.35 17.40
C ASP A 140 -10.63 7.83 17.35
N PHE A 141 -9.72 7.11 16.69
CA PHE A 141 -9.84 5.66 16.43
C PHE A 141 -8.91 4.79 17.28
N ARG A 142 -7.96 5.38 18.02
CA ARG A 142 -6.93 4.66 18.79
C ARG A 142 -6.08 3.72 17.94
N ILE A 143 -5.92 4.04 16.66
CA ILE A 143 -5.09 3.32 15.70
C ILE A 143 -4.00 4.27 15.22
N LEU A 144 -2.73 3.86 15.39
CA LEU A 144 -1.59 4.63 14.89
C LEU A 144 -1.35 4.30 13.42
N LEU A 145 -1.10 5.33 12.60
CA LEU A 145 -0.80 5.18 11.17
C LEU A 145 0.65 5.61 10.87
N ASP A 146 1.30 4.94 9.91
CA ASP A 146 2.62 5.38 9.43
C ASP A 146 2.49 6.58 8.45
N PRO A 147 3.47 7.49 8.40
CA PRO A 147 3.43 8.65 7.51
C PRO A 147 3.82 8.33 6.06
N VAL A 148 4.22 7.09 5.77
CA VAL A 148 4.82 6.72 4.47
C VAL A 148 3.79 6.05 3.56
N TYR A 149 3.01 5.09 4.06
CA TYR A 149 2.04 4.31 3.27
C TYR A 149 0.60 4.44 3.79
N THR A 150 0.29 3.78 4.90
CA THR A 150 -1.04 3.59 5.46
C THR A 150 -1.68 4.92 5.85
N GLY A 151 -0.91 5.85 6.43
CA GLY A 151 -1.41 7.19 6.75
C GLY A 151 -1.89 7.96 5.53
N LYS A 152 -1.17 7.87 4.41
CA LYS A 152 -1.55 8.53 3.16
C LYS A 152 -2.79 7.91 2.53
N MET A 153 -2.90 6.57 2.58
CA MET A 153 -4.09 5.85 2.14
C MET A 153 -5.32 6.32 2.94
N PHE A 154 -5.27 6.29 4.27
CA PHE A 154 -6.39 6.74 5.10
C PHE A 154 -6.69 8.23 4.91
N PHE A 155 -5.67 9.08 4.78
CA PHE A 155 -5.86 10.51 4.51
C PHE A 155 -6.70 10.73 3.25
N GLN A 156 -6.35 10.05 2.16
CA GLN A 156 -7.07 10.16 0.90
C GLN A 156 -8.41 9.43 0.93
N LEU A 157 -8.52 8.26 1.59
CA LEU A 157 -9.79 7.55 1.76
C LEU A 157 -10.84 8.44 2.44
N PHE A 158 -10.48 9.12 3.52
CA PHE A 158 -11.38 10.05 4.19
C PHE A 158 -11.74 11.25 3.28
N SER A 159 -10.84 11.65 2.38
CA SER A 159 -11.16 12.65 1.34
C SER A 159 -12.20 12.12 0.35
N GLU A 160 -12.03 10.89 -0.15
CA GLU A 160 -13.00 10.23 -1.05
C GLU A 160 -14.39 10.13 -0.42
N ILE A 161 -14.47 9.75 0.85
CA ILE A 161 -15.73 9.68 1.61
C ILE A 161 -16.36 11.07 1.71
N ARG A 162 -15.62 12.09 2.16
CA ARG A 162 -16.14 13.45 2.32
C ARG A 162 -16.62 14.07 1.01
N ASN A 163 -15.98 13.72 -0.09
CA ASN A 163 -16.33 14.23 -1.42
C ASN A 163 -17.51 13.48 -2.06
N GLY A 164 -18.06 12.46 -1.40
CA GLY A 164 -19.17 11.66 -1.94
C GLY A 164 -18.76 10.71 -3.08
N ASN A 165 -17.46 10.44 -3.23
CA ASN A 165 -16.96 9.52 -4.26
C ASN A 165 -17.18 8.04 -3.89
N ILE A 166 -17.54 7.77 -2.64
CA ILE A 166 -18.01 6.48 -2.14
C ILE A 166 -19.48 6.67 -1.73
N PRO A 167 -20.43 5.89 -2.26
CA PRO A 167 -21.84 6.04 -1.93
C PRO A 167 -22.12 5.90 -0.43
N GLU A 168 -23.04 6.72 0.08
CA GLU A 168 -23.52 6.61 1.46
C GLU A 168 -24.11 5.21 1.72
N GLY A 169 -23.87 4.67 2.92
CA GLY A 169 -24.27 3.33 3.30
C GLY A 169 -23.33 2.21 2.83
N SER A 170 -22.28 2.52 2.07
CA SER A 170 -21.28 1.52 1.66
C SER A 170 -20.48 0.99 2.86
N THR A 171 -20.21 -0.31 2.87
CA THR A 171 -19.27 -0.93 3.82
C THR A 171 -17.87 -0.95 3.24
N ILE A 172 -16.91 -0.37 3.97
CA ILE A 172 -15.52 -0.24 3.55
C ILE A 172 -14.63 -1.11 4.43
N LEU A 173 -13.81 -1.97 3.82
CA LEU A 173 -12.70 -2.62 4.48
C LEU A 173 -11.38 -1.98 4.06
N ALA A 174 -10.70 -1.33 5.01
CA ALA A 174 -9.40 -0.69 4.78
C ALA A 174 -8.27 -1.49 5.41
N VAL A 175 -7.34 -1.95 4.60
CA VAL A 175 -6.20 -2.77 5.04
C VAL A 175 -5.13 -1.87 5.67
N HIS A 176 -4.95 -2.00 6.98
CA HIS A 176 -3.84 -1.40 7.70
C HIS A 176 -2.59 -2.29 7.59
N SER A 177 -1.74 -2.06 6.60
CA SER A 177 -0.58 -2.93 6.30
C SER A 177 0.65 -2.71 7.19
N GLY A 178 0.57 -1.85 8.21
CA GLY A 178 1.65 -1.61 9.17
C GLY A 178 2.56 -0.44 8.76
N GLY A 179 3.87 -0.64 8.87
CA GLY A 179 4.89 0.37 8.55
C GLY A 179 5.25 1.32 9.72
N LEU A 180 4.72 1.08 10.92
CA LEU A 180 4.88 1.97 12.06
C LEU A 180 6.34 2.15 12.52
N GLN A 181 7.20 1.17 12.26
CA GLN A 181 8.65 1.29 12.48
C GLN A 181 9.28 2.43 11.66
N GLY A 182 8.66 2.82 10.55
CA GLY A 182 9.11 3.94 9.73
C GLY A 182 8.92 5.31 10.38
N ILE A 183 8.12 5.41 11.46
CA ILE A 183 7.85 6.68 12.15
C ILE A 183 9.12 7.27 12.75
N GLU A 184 9.98 6.44 13.35
CA GLU A 184 11.24 6.89 13.96
C GLU A 184 12.15 7.56 12.93
N GLY A 185 12.36 6.90 11.79
CA GLY A 185 13.15 7.46 10.69
C GLY A 185 12.52 8.72 10.08
N TYR A 186 11.19 8.78 9.99
CA TYR A 186 10.47 9.96 9.53
C TYR A 186 10.65 11.14 10.49
N ASN A 187 10.44 10.93 11.79
CA ASN A 187 10.64 11.95 12.83
C ASN A 187 12.07 12.48 12.83
N TYR A 188 13.07 11.58 12.80
CA TYR A 188 14.47 11.94 12.73
C TYR A 188 14.79 12.81 11.50
N ARG A 189 14.28 12.42 10.32
CA ARG A 189 14.56 13.12 9.06
C ARG A 189 13.90 14.49 8.96
N TYR A 190 12.72 14.67 9.54
CA TYR A 190 11.87 15.83 9.32
C TYR A 190 11.61 16.70 10.55
N GLY A 191 12.20 16.35 11.69
CA GLY A 191 11.96 17.00 12.98
C GLY A 191 10.50 16.89 13.43
N SER A 192 9.78 15.88 12.93
CA SER A 192 8.37 15.63 13.27
C SER A 192 8.28 14.92 14.63
N LYS A 193 7.10 14.98 15.25
CA LYS A 193 6.84 14.43 16.59
C LYS A 193 5.65 13.48 16.58
N LEU A 194 5.59 12.59 15.58
CA LEU A 194 4.57 11.55 15.56
C LEU A 194 4.86 10.52 16.67
N PRO A 195 3.85 9.99 17.37
CA PRO A 195 4.04 8.99 18.42
C PRO A 195 4.72 7.73 17.88
N LEU A 196 5.63 7.15 18.65
CA LEU A 196 6.23 5.87 18.28
C LEU A 196 5.28 4.72 18.60
N TRP A 197 5.34 3.65 17.80
CA TRP A 197 4.49 2.48 17.99
C TRP A 197 4.69 1.75 19.34
N LYS A 198 5.85 1.94 19.97
CA LYS A 198 6.14 1.43 21.31
C LYS A 198 5.44 2.22 22.42
N GLU A 199 5.00 3.43 22.11
CA GLU A 199 4.34 4.35 23.04
C GLU A 199 2.82 4.35 22.85
N SER A 200 2.32 3.84 21.72
CA SER A 200 0.89 3.92 21.35
C SER A 200 -0.02 2.90 22.05
N TYR A 201 0.52 2.01 22.88
CA TYR A 201 -0.23 1.03 23.68
C TYR A 201 -0.20 1.32 25.19
N LEU A 202 0.33 2.49 25.58
CA LEU A 202 0.30 3.03 26.94
C LEU A 202 -0.76 4.14 27.03
#